data_AF-A0A0M3HGW1-F1
#
_entry.id   AF-A0A0M3HGW1-F1
#
_cell.length_a   1.000
_cell.length_b   1.000
_cell.length_c   1.000
_cell.angle_alpha   90.00
_cell.angle_beta   90.00
_cell.angle_gamma   90.00
#
_symmetry.space_group_name_H-M   'P 1'
#
loop_
_entity.id
_entity.type
_entity.pdbx_description
1 polymer ?
#
loop_
_entity_poly.entity_id
_entity_poly.type
_entity_poly.pdbx_seq_one_letter_code
_entity_poly.pdbx_strand_id
1 'polypeptide(L)' 'MKTLGLDESKVNIHGGAVSLGHPIGLFHPFDFRMSGARIVGHLVHTLKPGQKGCAAICNGGGGAGGMIIEKL' A
#
# COMPACT_ATOMS: atom_id res chain seq x y z
N MET A 1 3.12 -12.60 1.96
CA MET A 1 4.53 -12.69 1.50
C MET A 1 4.84 -14.12 1.06
N LYS A 2 4.72 -15.11 1.96
CA LYS A 2 4.89 -16.55 1.67
C LYS A 2 4.22 -17.05 0.37
N THR A 3 2.95 -16.73 0.13
CA THR A 3 2.21 -17.19 -1.06
C THR A 3 2.78 -16.68 -2.38
N LEU A 4 3.33 -15.47 -2.39
CA LEU A 4 3.86 -14.81 -3.58
C LEU A 4 5.41 -14.82 -3.59
N GLY A 5 6.05 -15.50 -2.65
CA GLY A 5 7.51 -15.55 -2.53
C GLY A 5 8.18 -14.19 -2.38
N LEU A 6 7.51 -13.20 -1.77
CA LEU A 6 8.04 -11.84 -1.64
C LEU A 6 9.11 -11.77 -0.54
N ASP A 7 10.18 -11.04 -0.82
CA ASP A 7 11.26 -10.71 0.11
C ASP A 7 10.76 -9.71 1.17
N GLU A 8 10.75 -10.14 2.44
CA GLU A 8 10.25 -9.33 3.56
C GLU A 8 11.04 -8.04 3.75
N SER A 9 12.33 -8.01 3.36
CA SER A 9 13.16 -6.80 3.44
C SER A 9 12.73 -5.68 2.50
N LYS A 10 11.81 -5.96 1.55
CA LYS A 10 11.26 -5.00 0.58
C LYS A 10 9.79 -4.71 0.80
N VAL A 11 9.14 -5.34 1.79
CA VAL A 11 7.71 -5.18 2.04
C VAL A 11 7.52 -4.32 3.29
N ASN A 12 6.77 -3.21 3.16
CA ASN A 12 6.43 -2.31 4.28
C ASN A 12 7.64 -1.86 5.12
N ILE A 13 8.75 -1.52 4.46
CA ILE A 13 10.05 -1.18 5.09
C ILE A 13 10.00 -0.01 6.08
N HIS A 14 9.00 0.86 5.96
CA HIS A 14 8.78 2.02 6.83
C HIS A 14 7.56 1.84 7.74
N GLY A 15 7.22 0.59 8.08
CA GLY A 15 6.02 0.25 8.83
C GLY A 15 4.77 0.19 7.95
N GLY A 16 3.62 -0.03 8.59
CA GLY A 16 2.36 -0.25 7.90
C GLY A 16 1.15 0.07 8.76
N ALA A 17 -0.04 -0.29 8.29
CA ALA A 17 -1.30 0.03 8.97
C ALA A 17 -1.43 -0.54 10.40
N VAL A 18 -0.69 -1.61 10.72
CA VAL A 18 -0.65 -2.20 12.07
C VAL A 18 -0.03 -1.25 13.09
N SER A 19 1.04 -0.54 12.71
CA SER A 19 1.77 0.37 13.62
C SER A 19 1.40 1.84 13.43
N LEU A 20 1.07 2.24 12.21
CA LEU A 20 0.74 3.63 11.83
C LEU A 20 -0.77 3.92 11.88
N GLY A 21 -1.58 2.90 12.15
CA GLY A 21 -3.03 2.97 12.09
C GLY A 21 -3.59 2.85 10.67
N HIS A 22 -4.86 2.47 10.60
CA HIS A 22 -5.60 2.30 9.37
C HIS A 22 -6.88 3.13 9.44
N PRO A 23 -6.83 4.44 9.11
CA PRO A 23 -8.01 5.27 9.10
C PRO A 23 -8.91 4.81 7.95
N ILE A 24 -9.93 4.03 8.30
CA ILE A 24 -11.03 3.68 7.42
C ILE A 24 -11.99 4.87 7.50
N GLY A 25 -12.16 5.61 6.41
CA GLY A 25 -13.04 6.77 6.41
C GLY A 25 -14.46 6.38 6.84
N LEU A 26 -15.02 7.12 7.80
CA LEU A 26 -16.33 6.82 8.42
C LEU A 26 -17.51 6.85 7.43
N PHE A 27 -17.34 7.40 6.23
CA PHE A 27 -18.44 7.71 5.32
C PHE A 27 -18.76 6.65 4.27
N HIS A 28 -17.94 5.60 4.11
CA HIS A 28 -18.27 4.49 3.22
C HIS A 28 -17.63 3.19 3.74
N PRO A 29 -18.44 2.18 4.16
CA PRO A 29 -17.93 0.92 4.72
C PRO A 29 -17.10 0.06 3.72
N PHE A 30 -16.97 0.52 2.47
CA PHE A 30 -16.21 -0.13 1.40
C PHE A 30 -15.03 0.71 0.86
N ASP A 31 -14.81 1.92 1.38
CA ASP A 31 -13.94 2.91 0.73
C ASP A 31 -12.61 3.08 1.50
N PHE A 32 -11.69 2.14 1.24
CA PHE A 32 -10.32 2.09 1.81
C PHE A 32 -9.38 3.19 1.27
N ARG A 33 -9.94 4.28 0.72
CA ARG A 33 -9.21 5.28 -0.06
C ARG A 33 -8.09 5.96 0.70
N MET A 34 -8.29 6.26 1.98
CA MET A 34 -7.30 7.02 2.75
C MET A 34 -6.00 6.24 2.93
N SER A 35 -6.08 4.93 3.19
CA SER A 35 -4.88 4.10 3.27
C SER A 35 -4.30 3.76 1.90
N GLY A 36 -5.14 3.56 0.88
CA GLY A 36 -4.67 3.35 -0.50
C GLY A 36 -3.90 4.55 -1.05
N ALA A 37 -4.43 5.76 -0.90
CA ALA A 37 -3.75 6.98 -1.30
C ALA A 37 -2.46 7.20 -0.49
N ARG A 38 -2.46 6.91 0.82
CA ARG A 38 -1.29 7.02 1.68
C ARG A 38 -0.14 6.11 1.22
N ILE A 39 -0.41 4.83 0.94
CA ILE A 39 0.66 3.90 0.53
C ILE A 39 1.22 4.24 -0.86
N VAL A 40 0.38 4.71 -1.79
CA VAL A 40 0.84 5.18 -3.11
C VAL A 40 1.68 6.45 -2.96
N GLY A 41 1.20 7.46 -2.22
CA GLY A 41 1.95 8.68 -1.95
C GLY A 41 3.28 8.42 -1.24
N HIS A 42 3.31 7.47 -0.31
CA HIS A 42 4.54 7.02 0.33
C HIS A 42 5.56 6.46 -0.67
N LEU A 43 5.12 5.63 -1.62
CA LEU A 43 6.00 5.12 -2.69
C LEU A 43 6.52 6.26 -3.57
N VAL A 44 5.68 7.24 -3.91
CA VAL A 44 6.10 8.41 -4.69
C VAL A 44 7.23 9.18 -4.01
N HIS A 45 7.21 9.33 -2.68
CA HIS A 45 8.26 10.08 -1.97
C HIS A 45 9.47 9.24 -1.58
N THR A 46 9.29 7.93 -1.37
CA THR A 46 10.32 7.06 -0.80
C THR A 46 11.18 6.36 -1.86
N LEU A 47 10.59 6.00 -3.01
CA LEU A 47 11.35 5.34 -4.06
C LEU A 47 12.44 6.26 -4.59
N LYS A 48 13.59 5.69 -4.92
CA LYS A 48 14.66 6.40 -5.64
C LYS A 48 14.31 6.47 -7.13
N PRO A 49 14.78 7.50 -7.87
CA PRO A 49 14.62 7.56 -9.32
C PRO A 49 15.03 6.25 -10.02
N GLY A 50 14.21 5.79 -10.95
CA GLY A 50 14.35 4.51 -11.66
C GLY A 50 13.87 3.27 -10.89
N GLN A 51 13.47 3.40 -9.62
CA GLN A 51 12.88 2.28 -8.87
C GLN A 51 11.38 2.15 -9.14
N LYS A 52 10.93 0.89 -9.19
CA LYS A 52 9.52 0.52 -9.32
C LYS A 52 8.99 0.04 -7.98
N GLY A 53 7.79 0.49 -7.61
CA GLY A 53 7.09 0.06 -6.41
C GLY A 53 5.67 -0.38 -6.71
N CYS A 54 5.18 -1.36 -5.93
CA CYS A 54 3.82 -1.87 -6.02
C CYS A 54 3.08 -1.59 -4.71
N ALA A 55 1.93 -0.93 -4.80
CA ALA A 55 0.98 -0.78 -3.71
C ALA A 55 -0.17 -1.75 -3.93
N ALA A 56 -0.49 -2.56 -2.91
CA ALA A 56 -1.66 -3.43 -2.90
C ALA A 56 -2.44 -3.23 -1.59
N ILE A 57 -3.77 -3.12 -1.70
CA ILE A 57 -4.66 -2.92 -0.56
C ILE A 57 -5.89 -3.81 -0.72
N CYS A 58 -6.17 -4.63 0.29
CA CYS A 58 -7.43 -5.37 0.35
C CYS A 58 -8.56 -4.45 0.84
N ASN A 59 -9.79 -4.82 0.51
CA ASN A 59 -10.98 -4.15 1.02
C ASN A 59 -11.98 -5.16 1.59
N GLY A 60 -12.74 -4.71 2.60
CA GLY A 60 -13.93 -5.40 3.07
C GLY A 60 -14.88 -5.71 1.90
N GLY A 61 -15.50 -6.88 1.92
CA GLY A 61 -16.29 -7.39 0.78
C GLY A 61 -15.51 -8.28 -0.19
N GLY A 62 -14.22 -8.56 0.07
CA GLY A 62 -13.45 -9.57 -0.66
C GLY A 62 -12.67 -9.05 -1.87
N GLY A 63 -12.61 -7.73 -2.06
CA GLY A 63 -11.83 -7.12 -3.13
C GLY A 63 -10.39 -6.81 -2.74
N ALA A 64 -9.59 -6.47 -3.75
CA ALA A 64 -8.28 -5.84 -3.57
C ALA A 64 -7.96 -4.94 -4.77
N GLY A 65 -7.30 -3.81 -4.51
CA GLY A 65 -6.73 -2.93 -5.52
C GLY A 65 -5.19 -3.06 -5.56
N GLY A 66 -4.61 -2.99 -6.76
CA GLY A 66 -3.17 -3.01 -6.98
C GLY A 66 -2.73 -1.90 -7.95
N MET A 67 -1.61 -1.24 -7.66
CA MET A 67 -1.04 -0.18 -8.49
C MET A 67 0.48 -0.27 -8.50
N ILE A 68 1.08 -0.15 -9.68
CA ILE A 68 2.54 -0.10 -9.85
C ILE A 68 2.91 1.30 -10.34
N ILE A 69 3.94 1.89 -9.74
CA ILE A 69 4.50 3.16 -10.16
C ILE A 69 6.01 3.04 -10.33
N GLU A 70 6.55 3.84 -11.24
CA GLU A 70 7.98 4.05 -11.42
C GLU A 70 8.30 5.47 -11.00
N LYS A 71 9.31 5.62 -10.14
CA LYS A 71 9.78 6.94 -9.74
C LYS A 71 10.66 7.51 -10.86
N LEU A 72 10.28 8.69 -11.34
CA LEU A 72 11.09 9.50 -12.26
C LEU A 72 12.35 10.03 -11.58
#